data_AF-A0A1I3JDS8-F1
#
_entry.id   AF-A0A1I3JDS8-F1
#
_cell.length_a   1.000
_cell.length_b   1.000
_cell.length_c   1.000
_cell.angle_alpha   90.00
_cell.angle_beta   90.00
_cell.angle_gamma   90.00
#
_symmetry.space_group_name_H-M   'P 1'
#
loop_
_entity.id
_entity.type
_entity.pdbx_description
1 polymer ?
#
loop_
_entity_poly.entity_id
_entity_poly.type
_entity_poly.pdbx_seq_one_letter_code
_entity_poly.pdbx_strand_id
1 'polypeptide(L)'
;MSENTNQKTTNEMSHKPDGTAKHIFAFIVMIALTAAAFYLVATDVVPENMILPLILVFAVIQVFLQLFTFMHLNQKGSAFYTIFMIAGIVIAVVSALGILLM
;
A
#
# COMPACT_ATOMS: atom_id res chain seq x y z
N MET A 1 -8.31 -55.90 27.49
CA MET A 1 -7.67 -55.15 26.38
C MET A 1 -8.59 -53.96 26.10
N SER A 2 -8.47 -52.81 26.76
CA SER A 2 -7.33 -51.85 26.73
C SER A 2 -6.98 -51.48 25.29
N GLU A 3 -6.92 -50.24 24.82
CA GLU A 3 -7.17 -48.91 25.38
C GLU A 3 -7.13 -47.94 24.17
N ASN A 4 -7.65 -46.74 24.37
CA ASN A 4 -7.46 -45.53 23.56
C ASN A 4 -6.02 -45.34 23.02
N THR A 5 -5.89 -44.88 21.77
CA THR A 5 -4.85 -43.99 21.20
C THR A 5 -5.17 -43.88 19.69
N ASN A 6 -5.32 -42.74 19.02
CA ASN A 6 -4.67 -41.46 19.15
C ASN A 6 -5.53 -40.45 18.34
N GLN A 7 -6.03 -39.40 18.97
CA GLN A 7 -6.50 -38.22 18.24
C GLN A 7 -5.32 -37.52 17.55
N LYS A 8 -5.62 -36.80 16.46
CA LYS A 8 -4.89 -35.66 15.87
C LYS A 8 -4.25 -35.97 14.51
N THR A 9 -4.29 -34.96 13.63
CA THR A 9 -3.78 -34.88 12.24
C THR A 9 -4.92 -35.18 11.25
N THR A 10 -5.68 -34.22 10.70
CA THR A 10 -5.30 -32.89 10.23
C THR A 10 -6.55 -32.08 9.88
N ASN A 11 -6.68 -30.89 10.48
CA ASN A 11 -7.61 -29.82 10.09
C ASN A 11 -7.09 -29.18 8.79
N GLU A 12 -7.39 -29.68 7.59
CA GLU A 12 -6.98 -28.98 6.37
C GLU A 12 -8.03 -29.13 5.28
N MET A 13 -9.05 -28.28 5.34
CA MET A 13 -9.64 -27.63 4.17
C MET A 13 -10.63 -26.53 4.62
N SER A 14 -10.17 -25.64 5.50
CA SER A 14 -10.72 -24.28 5.48
C SER A 14 -10.10 -23.61 4.25
N HIS A 15 -10.75 -23.80 3.12
CA HIS A 15 -10.43 -23.11 1.88
C HIS A 15 -10.80 -21.64 2.10
N LYS A 16 -9.92 -20.90 2.78
CA LYS A 16 -10.07 -19.47 2.98
C LYS A 16 -9.63 -18.80 1.69
N PRO A 17 -10.51 -18.13 0.95
CA PRO A 17 -10.09 -17.17 -0.07
C PRO A 17 -9.53 -15.91 0.62
N ASP A 18 -8.48 -16.07 1.43
CA ASP A 18 -7.88 -15.02 2.27
C ASP A 18 -6.92 -14.10 1.48
N GLY A 19 -6.75 -14.33 0.18
CA GLY A 19 -5.97 -13.45 -0.71
C GLY A 19 -6.75 -12.19 -1.06
N THR A 20 -7.95 -12.34 -1.62
CA THR A 20 -8.73 -11.22 -2.18
C THR A 20 -9.22 -10.24 -1.11
N ALA A 21 -9.63 -10.75 0.06
CA ALA A 21 -10.15 -9.93 1.16
C ALA A 21 -9.07 -9.01 1.79
N LYS A 22 -7.81 -9.44 1.79
CA LYS A 22 -6.70 -8.61 2.31
C LYS A 22 -6.29 -7.52 1.33
N HIS A 23 -6.30 -7.83 0.03
CA HIS A 23 -6.02 -6.85 -1.01
C HIS A 23 -7.11 -5.76 -1.09
N ILE A 24 -8.39 -6.12 -0.98
CA ILE A 24 -9.48 -5.14 -0.98
C ILE A 24 -9.46 -4.23 0.25
N PHE A 25 -9.02 -4.75 1.41
CA PHE A 25 -8.89 -3.93 2.62
C PHE A 25 -7.82 -2.83 2.46
N ALA A 26 -6.63 -3.19 1.95
CA ALA A 26 -5.58 -2.21 1.67
C ALA A 26 -6.03 -1.16 0.63
N PHE A 27 -6.80 -1.58 -0.37
CA PHE A 27 -7.37 -0.69 -1.38
C PHE A 27 -8.38 0.31 -0.78
N ILE A 28 -9.29 -0.16 0.08
CA ILE A 28 -10.28 0.70 0.75
C ILE A 28 -9.57 1.73 1.66
N VAL A 29 -8.52 1.32 2.37
CA VAL A 29 -7.74 2.22 3.25
C VAL A 29 -7.09 3.37 2.45
N MET A 30 -6.57 3.11 1.25
CA MET A 30 -6.05 4.19 0.39
C MET A 30 -7.12 5.18 -0.04
N ILE A 31 -8.27 4.66 -0.51
CA ILE A 31 -9.38 5.50 -0.95
C ILE A 31 -9.90 6.36 0.22
N ALA A 32 -9.98 5.79 1.42
CA ALA A 32 -10.36 6.56 2.60
C ALA A 32 -9.35 7.68 2.90
N LEU A 33 -8.05 7.40 2.80
CA LEU A 33 -6.99 8.38 3.06
C LEU A 33 -6.95 9.49 1.99
N THR A 34 -7.18 9.16 0.71
CA THR A 34 -7.27 10.18 -0.36
C THR A 34 -8.54 11.01 -0.21
N ALA A 35 -9.68 10.40 0.10
CA ALA A 35 -10.92 11.11 0.36
C ALA A 35 -10.78 12.07 1.54
N ALA A 36 -10.06 11.68 2.60
CA ALA A 36 -9.75 12.56 3.73
C ALA A 36 -8.89 13.77 3.31
N ALA A 37 -7.87 13.56 2.48
CA ALA A 37 -7.05 14.66 1.94
C ALA A 37 -7.89 15.61 1.08
N PHE A 38 -8.73 15.08 0.18
CA PHE A 38 -9.64 15.90 -0.63
C PHE A 38 -10.65 16.68 0.21
N TYR A 39 -11.22 16.07 1.24
CA TYR A 39 -12.14 16.74 2.15
C TYR A 39 -11.46 17.90 2.89
N LEU A 40 -10.22 17.69 3.32
CA LEU A 40 -9.42 18.73 4.00
C LEU A 40 -9.14 19.93 3.10
N VAL A 41 -8.93 19.69 1.79
CA VAL A 41 -8.76 20.76 0.78
C VAL A 41 -10.09 21.42 0.44
N ALA A 42 -11.15 20.63 0.22
CA ALA A 42 -12.45 21.12 -0.25
C ALA A 42 -13.20 21.96 0.79
N THR A 43 -12.88 21.80 2.07
CA THR A 43 -13.49 22.58 3.15
C THR A 43 -12.77 23.91 3.42
N ASP A 44 -11.65 24.19 2.72
CA ASP A 44 -10.84 25.42 2.87
C ASP A 44 -10.54 25.77 4.34
N VAL A 45 -10.53 24.76 5.21
CA VAL A 45 -10.33 24.93 6.66
C VAL A 45 -8.92 25.41 7.00
N VAL A 46 -8.00 25.37 6.02
CA VAL A 46 -6.61 25.81 6.16
C VAL A 46 -6.28 26.77 5.01
N PRO A 47 -5.66 27.93 5.25
CA PRO A 47 -5.28 28.87 4.19
C PRO A 47 -4.40 28.19 3.13
N GLU A 48 -4.54 28.61 1.87
CA GLU A 48 -3.85 28.05 0.70
C GLU A 48 -2.33 27.92 0.89
N ASN A 49 -1.72 28.85 1.64
CA ASN A 49 -0.29 28.80 1.98
C ASN A 49 0.12 27.59 2.83
N MET A 50 -0.81 27.04 3.62
CA MET A 50 -0.56 25.89 4.51
C MET A 50 -1.17 24.60 3.94
N ILE A 51 -2.19 24.69 3.07
CA ILE A 51 -2.79 23.52 2.43
C ILE A 51 -1.81 22.82 1.48
N LEU A 52 -1.01 23.60 0.72
CA LEU A 52 -0.07 23.07 -0.27
C LEU A 52 1.00 22.14 0.33
N PRO A 53 1.77 22.53 1.38
CA PRO A 53 2.73 21.62 2.00
C PRO A 53 2.04 20.44 2.70
N LEU A 54 0.83 20.62 3.22
CA LEU A 54 0.07 19.56 3.88
C LEU A 54 -0.35 18.47 2.89
N ILE A 55 -0.87 18.85 1.71
CA ILE A 55 -1.21 17.92 0.62
C ILE A 55 0.05 17.22 0.10
N LEU A 56 1.19 17.92 0.00
CA LEU A 56 2.45 17.33 -0.44
C LEU A 56 2.88 16.19 0.50
N VAL A 57 2.75 16.37 1.82
CA VAL A 57 3.00 15.30 2.80
C VAL A 57 2.03 14.13 2.61
N PHE A 58 0.74 14.41 2.41
CA PHE A 58 -0.24 13.37 2.08
C PHE A 58 0.12 12.62 0.79
N ALA A 59 0.56 13.33 -0.26
CA ALA A 59 0.95 12.74 -1.54
C ALA A 59 2.13 11.78 -1.37
N VAL A 60 3.12 12.14 -0.57
CA VAL A 60 4.25 11.25 -0.24
C VAL A 60 3.76 9.99 0.48
N ILE A 61 2.89 10.14 1.49
CA ILE A 61 2.29 8.99 2.22
C ILE A 61 1.53 8.07 1.26
N GLN A 62 0.77 8.64 0.30
CA GLN A 62 0.03 7.88 -0.70
C GLN A 62 0.96 7.02 -1.56
N VAL A 63 2.07 7.57 -2.05
CA VAL A 63 3.07 6.83 -2.83
C VAL A 63 3.63 5.64 -2.02
N PHE A 64 3.94 5.84 -0.74
CA PHE A 64 4.41 4.75 0.13
C PHE A 64 3.35 3.66 0.36
N LEU A 65 2.10 4.03 0.59
CA LEU A 65 1.02 3.04 0.77
C LEU A 65 0.73 2.25 -0.51
N GLN A 66 0.76 2.93 -1.66
CA GLN A 66 0.63 2.29 -2.98
C GLN A 66 1.77 1.29 -3.20
N LEU A 67 3.00 1.69 -2.87
CA LEU A 67 4.18 0.83 -2.97
C LEU A 67 4.13 -0.35 -1.98
N PHE A 68 3.70 -0.14 -0.73
CA PHE A 68 3.56 -1.20 0.28
C PHE A 68 2.50 -2.23 -0.12
N THR A 69 1.39 -1.78 -0.69
CA THR A 69 0.32 -2.66 -1.17
C THR A 69 0.77 -3.47 -2.38
N PHE A 70 1.57 -2.89 -3.28
CA PHE A 70 2.21 -3.67 -4.33
C PHE A 70 3.21 -4.66 -3.77
N MET A 71 4.07 -4.28 -2.81
CA MET A 71 5.09 -5.14 -2.21
C MET A 71 4.53 -6.37 -1.46
N HIS A 72 3.24 -6.34 -1.11
CA HIS A 72 2.57 -7.42 -0.39
C HIS A 72 1.88 -8.45 -1.31
N LEU A 73 2.18 -8.53 -2.63
CA LEU A 73 1.80 -9.73 -3.39
C LEU A 73 2.68 -10.89 -2.91
N ASN A 74 2.02 -11.67 -2.08
CA ASN A 74 2.41 -12.93 -1.52
C ASN A 74 3.19 -13.81 -2.52
N GLN A 75 4.32 -14.32 -2.03
CA GLN A 75 5.10 -15.46 -2.55
C GLN A 75 5.78 -15.38 -3.94
N LYS A 76 7.13 -15.39 -3.88
CA LYS A 76 8.04 -16.10 -4.80
C LYS A 76 8.41 -15.45 -6.14
N GLY A 77 8.47 -14.11 -6.19
CA GLY A 77 8.96 -13.37 -7.36
C GLY A 77 9.85 -12.16 -7.00
N SER A 78 11.02 -12.41 -6.41
CA SER A 78 12.00 -11.41 -5.93
C SER A 78 12.52 -10.39 -6.97
N ALA A 79 12.04 -10.42 -8.22
CA ALA A 79 12.52 -9.55 -9.29
C ALA A 79 11.59 -8.37 -9.59
N PHE A 80 10.26 -8.56 -9.54
CA PHE A 80 9.32 -7.53 -9.98
C PHE A 80 9.30 -6.32 -9.05
N TYR A 81 9.39 -6.55 -7.74
CA TYR A 81 9.49 -5.48 -6.74
C TYR A 81 10.77 -4.67 -6.85
N THR A 82 11.88 -5.35 -7.08
CA THR A 82 13.20 -4.73 -7.23
C THR A 82 13.23 -3.84 -8.46
N ILE A 83 12.67 -4.31 -9.59
CA ILE A 83 12.56 -3.52 -10.83
C ILE A 83 11.66 -2.29 -10.62
N PHE A 84 10.51 -2.44 -9.95
CA PHE A 84 9.62 -1.32 -9.66
C PHE A 84 10.26 -0.27 -8.73
N MET A 85 11.02 -0.71 -7.71
CA MET A 85 11.77 0.19 -6.83
C MET A 85 12.86 0.97 -7.57
N ILE A 86 13.66 0.29 -8.40
CA ILE A 86 14.67 0.95 -9.25
C ILE A 86 13.98 1.94 -10.21
N ALA A 87 12.92 1.53 -10.90
CA ALA A 87 12.21 2.39 -11.83
C ALA A 87 11.60 3.62 -11.13
N GLY A 88 11.00 3.44 -9.96
CA GLY A 88 10.46 4.53 -9.15
C GLY A 88 11.52 5.54 -8.72
N ILE A 89 12.68 5.06 -8.28
CA ILE A 89 13.83 5.91 -7.92
C ILE A 89 14.38 6.65 -9.14
N VAL A 90 14.52 5.99 -10.29
CA VAL A 90 14.99 6.63 -11.53
C VAL A 90 14.03 7.73 -11.96
N ILE A 91 12.72 7.47 -11.97
CA ILE A 91 11.72 8.48 -12.34
C ILE A 91 11.75 9.64 -11.34
N ALA A 92 11.79 9.37 -10.04
CA ALA A 92 11.84 10.42 -9.02
C ALA A 92 13.08 11.33 -9.17
N VAL A 93 14.25 10.72 -9.43
CA VAL A 93 15.51 11.46 -9.65
C VAL A 93 15.46 12.25 -10.95
N VAL A 94 15.00 11.67 -12.05
CA VAL A 94 14.88 12.35 -13.34
C VAL A 94 13.89 13.50 -13.27
N SER A 95 12.74 13.32 -12.62
CA SER A 95 11.77 14.39 -12.43
C SER A 95 12.30 15.51 -11.53
N ALA A 96 12.97 15.17 -10.41
CA ALA A 96 13.55 16.18 -9.52
C ALA A 96 14.67 16.98 -10.22
N LEU A 97 15.54 16.29 -10.97
CA LEU A 97 16.58 16.95 -11.77
C LEU A 97 15.98 17.79 -12.90
N GLY A 98 14.92 17.31 -13.56
CA GLY A 98 14.21 18.06 -14.60
C GLY A 98 13.58 19.34 -14.07
N ILE A 99 12.95 19.29 -12.90
CA ILE A 99 12.40 20.48 -12.22
C ILE A 99 13.52 21.43 -11.76
N LEU A 100 14.69 20.90 -11.37
CA LEU A 100 15.82 21.71 -10.91
C LEU A 100 16.60 22.38 -12.06
N LEU A 101 16.64 21.75 -13.24
CA LEU A 101 17.38 22.21 -14.41
C LEU A 101 16.54 23.14 -15.31
N MET A 102 15.21 23.10 -15.17
CA MET A 102 14.26 24.01 -15.80
C MET A 102 14.10 25.31 -15.00
#